data_AF-A0A6H3NP63-F1
#
_entry.id   AF-A0A6H3NP63-F1
#
_cell.length_a   1.000
_cell.length_b   1.000
_cell.length_c   1.000
_cell.angle_alpha   90.00
_cell.angle_beta   90.00
_cell.angle_gamma   90.00
#
_symmetry.space_group_name_H-M   'P 1'
#
loop_
_entity.id
_entity.type
_entity.pdbx_description
1 polymer ?
#
loop_
_entity_poly.entity_id
_entity_poly.type
_entity_poly.pdbx_seq_one_letter_code
_entity_poly.pdbx_strand_id
1 'polypeptide(L)'
;MSNNRSKYFNYIEEKLTGLASRIDGRAKLNLLDFNVHSENFYLHFFNLLYSIELTSMNKESHNTEAVDLIDKKNKIVIQVSSLNTKTKIEESLSKKSMEIYKGYTFKFISISKDTRKLKIDTFHNPFSLKFDSEKDIHDIHTILKDILSMDIEKQKEIFTFIKKELGGEDDPIKLDSNLAIIIDLLSKENLSKTTDTIMKNQFDINLKIDHNKLISSRSIIEDYSLYHTNLDSKYKQFDLEGCNKSLSVLNSIRSSYLEECHLNPNESADTIFFRTIENVKSKVEGSSNFIRIPVEELDLCLNIIIVDSFIRCKIFQSPGFQ
;
A
#
# COMPACT_ATOMS: atom_id res chain seq x y z
N MET A 1 8.35 4.15 15.07
CA MET A 1 8.00 2.76 15.41
C MET A 1 6.62 2.45 14.83
N SER A 2 6.53 1.58 13.83
CA SER A 2 5.24 1.13 13.30
C SER A 2 4.56 0.21 14.32
N ASN A 3 3.38 0.60 14.81
CA ASN A 3 2.58 -0.21 15.72
C ASN A 3 1.90 -1.34 14.94
N ASN A 4 1.95 -2.58 15.44
CA ASN A 4 1.31 -3.74 14.81
C ASN A 4 -0.19 -3.52 14.53
N ARG A 5 -0.90 -2.80 15.42
CA ARG A 5 -2.30 -2.41 15.18
C ARG A 5 -2.47 -1.57 13.92
N SER A 6 -1.65 -0.53 13.77
CA SER A 6 -1.65 0.32 12.58
C SER A 6 -1.30 -0.48 11.32
N LYS A 7 -0.35 -1.41 11.41
CA LYS A 7 0.00 -2.28 10.29
C LYS A 7 -1.18 -3.16 9.84
N TYR A 8 -1.85 -3.83 10.77
CA TYR A 8 -2.99 -4.70 10.44
C TYR A 8 -4.15 -3.88 9.89
N PHE A 9 -4.52 -2.81 10.58
CA PHE A 9 -5.63 -1.95 10.18
C PHE A 9 -5.42 -1.33 8.80
N ASN A 10 -4.26 -0.73 8.53
CA ASN A 10 -3.98 -0.06 7.25
C ASN A 10 -4.06 -1.06 6.08
N TYR A 11 -3.57 -2.28 6.26
CA TYR A 11 -3.66 -3.32 5.24
C TYR A 11 -5.12 -3.74 4.99
N ILE A 12 -5.90 -3.96 6.06
CA ILE A 12 -7.31 -4.30 5.98
C ILE A 12 -8.09 -3.18 5.24
N GLU A 13 -7.86 -1.94 5.63
CA GLU A 13 -8.45 -0.74 5.00
C GLU A 13 -8.14 -0.68 3.51
N GLU A 14 -6.88 -0.81 3.13
CA GLU A 14 -6.44 -0.78 1.73
C GLU A 14 -7.14 -1.85 0.90
N LYS A 15 -7.14 -3.11 1.35
CA LYS A 15 -7.73 -4.22 0.58
C LYS A 15 -9.25 -4.11 0.49
N LEU A 16 -9.95 -3.74 1.57
CA LEU A 16 -11.42 -3.60 1.55
C LEU A 16 -11.88 -2.41 0.69
N THR A 17 -11.22 -1.26 0.80
CA THR A 17 -11.54 -0.07 -0.02
C THR A 17 -11.20 -0.30 -1.49
N GLY A 18 -10.09 -0.98 -1.77
CA GLY A 18 -9.71 -1.41 -3.12
C GLY A 18 -10.73 -2.37 -3.75
N LEU A 19 -11.20 -3.35 -2.97
CA LEU A 19 -12.27 -4.27 -3.41
C LEU A 19 -13.56 -3.51 -3.75
N ALA A 20 -14.01 -2.63 -2.84
CA ALA A 20 -15.22 -1.83 -3.05
C ALA A 20 -15.14 -0.95 -4.30
N SER A 21 -13.99 -0.30 -4.52
CA SER A 21 -13.74 0.52 -5.71
C SER A 21 -13.75 -0.31 -7.00
N ARG A 22 -13.17 -1.52 -6.97
CA ARG A 22 -13.19 -2.44 -8.11
C ARG A 22 -14.60 -2.92 -8.43
N ILE A 23 -15.41 -3.21 -7.41
CA ILE A 23 -16.82 -3.61 -7.60
C ILE A 23 -17.63 -2.46 -8.20
N ASP A 24 -17.50 -1.23 -7.68
CA ASP A 24 -18.22 -0.07 -8.24
C ASP A 24 -17.82 0.21 -9.70
N GLY A 25 -16.51 0.16 -9.99
CA GLY A 25 -15.99 0.33 -11.35
C GLY A 25 -16.52 -0.73 -12.32
N ARG A 26 -16.53 -2.00 -11.92
CA ARG A 26 -17.05 -3.11 -12.76
C ARG A 26 -18.56 -3.07 -12.92
N ALA A 27 -19.30 -2.68 -11.88
CA ALA A 27 -20.75 -2.52 -11.95
C ALA A 27 -21.13 -1.46 -13.01
N LYS A 28 -20.38 -0.36 -13.11
CA LYS A 28 -20.56 0.67 -14.16
C LYS A 28 -20.28 0.15 -15.58
N LEU A 29 -19.51 -0.93 -15.70
CA LEU A 29 -19.20 -1.61 -16.97
C LEU A 29 -20.15 -2.79 -17.26
N ASN A 30 -21.21 -2.99 -16.46
CA ASN A 30 -22.12 -4.14 -16.54
C ASN A 30 -21.44 -5.51 -16.35
N LEU A 31 -20.29 -5.55 -15.67
CA LEU A 31 -19.57 -6.79 -15.34
C LEU A 31 -19.97 -7.27 -13.94
N LEU A 32 -20.96 -8.17 -13.87
CA LEU A 32 -21.58 -8.63 -12.60
C LEU A 32 -20.97 -9.90 -12.00
N ASP A 33 -20.06 -10.58 -12.70
CA ASP A 33 -19.44 -11.86 -12.28
C ASP A 33 -18.76 -11.77 -10.90
N PHE A 34 -18.36 -10.56 -10.49
CA PHE A 34 -17.70 -10.33 -9.20
C PHE A 34 -18.66 -10.38 -8.00
N ASN A 35 -19.97 -10.25 -8.20
CA ASN A 35 -20.94 -10.23 -7.10
C ASN A 35 -21.02 -11.60 -6.40
N VAL A 36 -20.98 -12.71 -7.16
CA VAL A 36 -21.00 -14.08 -6.62
C VAL A 36 -19.72 -14.40 -5.83
N HIS A 37 -18.57 -13.94 -6.32
CA HIS A 37 -17.31 -14.05 -5.58
C HIS A 37 -17.33 -13.21 -4.30
N SER A 38 -18.01 -12.05 -4.32
CA SER A 38 -18.16 -11.19 -3.16
C SER A 38 -19.03 -11.84 -2.07
N GLU A 39 -20.11 -12.55 -2.42
CA GLU A 39 -20.96 -13.23 -1.44
C GLU A 39 -20.19 -14.23 -0.56
N ASN A 40 -19.40 -15.12 -1.17
CA ASN A 40 -18.61 -16.11 -0.42
C ASN A 40 -17.55 -15.43 0.47
N PHE A 41 -16.92 -14.37 -0.03
CA PHE A 41 -16.00 -13.56 0.77
C PHE A 41 -16.73 -12.97 2.00
N TYR A 42 -17.85 -12.28 1.80
CA TYR A 42 -18.59 -11.64 2.89
C TYR A 42 -19.20 -12.65 3.86
N LEU A 43 -19.56 -13.85 3.42
CA LEU A 43 -19.97 -14.97 4.29
C LEU A 43 -18.87 -15.29 5.30
N HIS A 44 -17.69 -15.67 4.82
CA HIS A 44 -16.58 -16.06 5.70
C HIS A 44 -16.07 -14.87 6.52
N PHE A 45 -16.06 -13.68 5.93
CA PHE A 45 -15.64 -12.47 6.61
C PHE A 45 -16.56 -12.08 7.77
N PHE A 46 -17.89 -12.11 7.57
CA PHE A 46 -18.83 -11.75 8.64
C PHE A 46 -18.91 -12.82 9.73
N ASN A 47 -18.75 -14.10 9.38
CA ASN A 47 -18.58 -15.16 10.38
C ASN A 47 -17.39 -14.87 11.29
N LEU A 48 -16.26 -14.45 10.71
CA LEU A 48 -15.07 -14.09 11.47
C LEU A 48 -15.27 -12.82 12.31
N LEU A 49 -15.90 -11.79 11.73
CA LEU A 49 -16.05 -10.47 12.33
C LEU A 49 -17.02 -10.46 13.52
N TYR A 50 -18.17 -11.13 13.38
CA TYR A 50 -19.25 -11.10 14.37
C TYR A 50 -19.46 -12.43 15.10
N SER A 51 -18.63 -13.44 14.83
CA SER A 51 -18.75 -14.78 15.42
C SER A 51 -20.12 -15.42 15.18
N ILE A 52 -20.62 -15.28 13.95
CA ILE A 52 -21.89 -15.84 13.47
C ILE A 52 -21.67 -17.03 12.52
N GLU A 53 -22.74 -17.75 12.19
CA GLU A 53 -22.71 -19.00 11.40
C GLU A 53 -23.54 -18.84 10.12
N LEU A 54 -23.07 -17.99 9.21
CA LEU A 54 -23.69 -17.76 7.91
C LEU A 54 -23.46 -18.92 6.94
N THR A 55 -24.52 -19.28 6.21
CA THR A 55 -24.50 -20.15 5.03
C THR A 55 -25.11 -19.43 3.83
N SER A 56 -24.67 -19.80 2.62
CA SER A 56 -25.20 -19.22 1.38
C SER A 56 -26.54 -19.87 1.00
N MET A 57 -27.55 -19.04 0.73
CA MET A 57 -28.87 -19.52 0.29
C MET A 57 -28.86 -20.11 -1.12
N ASN A 58 -27.92 -19.66 -1.98
CA ASN A 58 -27.72 -20.19 -3.33
C ASN A 58 -27.42 -21.70 -3.35
N LYS A 59 -26.94 -22.28 -2.24
CA LYS A 59 -26.69 -23.72 -2.10
C LYS A 59 -27.90 -24.52 -1.59
N GLU A 60 -28.85 -23.89 -0.92
CA GLU A 60 -29.99 -24.56 -0.27
C GLU A 60 -31.30 -24.43 -1.07
N SER A 61 -31.48 -23.34 -1.83
CA SER A 61 -32.65 -23.16 -2.71
C SER A 61 -32.40 -22.07 -3.75
N HIS A 62 -32.65 -22.35 -5.02
CA HIS A 62 -32.50 -21.39 -6.12
C HIS A 62 -33.46 -20.18 -6.07
N ASN A 63 -34.33 -20.05 -5.06
CA ASN A 63 -35.54 -19.21 -5.11
C ASN A 63 -35.69 -18.18 -3.98
N THR A 64 -34.62 -17.79 -3.27
CA THR A 64 -34.69 -16.70 -2.28
C THR A 64 -34.02 -15.44 -2.80
N GLU A 65 -34.68 -14.85 -3.78
CA GLU A 65 -34.27 -13.69 -4.59
C GLU A 65 -33.96 -12.38 -3.80
N ALA A 66 -34.03 -12.39 -2.47
CA ALA A 66 -33.78 -11.24 -1.60
C ALA A 66 -32.93 -11.55 -0.35
N VAL A 67 -32.47 -12.80 -0.17
CA VAL A 67 -31.58 -13.20 0.93
C VAL A 67 -30.42 -13.97 0.34
N ASP A 68 -29.20 -13.46 0.52
CA ASP A 68 -28.00 -14.10 -0.03
C ASP A 68 -27.39 -15.05 1.02
N LEU A 69 -27.39 -14.63 2.29
CA LEU A 69 -26.80 -15.38 3.40
C LEU A 69 -27.79 -15.52 4.57
N ILE A 70 -27.71 -16.64 5.28
CA ILE A 70 -28.56 -16.92 6.45
C ILE A 70 -27.76 -17.51 7.61
N ASP A 71 -28.09 -17.09 8.83
CA ASP A 71 -27.72 -17.76 10.06
C ASP A 71 -29.00 -18.21 10.77
N LYS A 72 -29.27 -19.51 10.73
CA LYS A 72 -30.47 -20.12 11.33
C LYS A 72 -30.39 -20.15 12.86
N LYS A 73 -29.18 -20.19 13.43
CA LYS A 73 -28.95 -20.30 14.88
C LYS A 73 -29.23 -18.95 15.56
N ASN A 74 -28.69 -17.87 15.01
CA ASN A 74 -28.89 -16.52 15.51
C ASN A 74 -30.12 -15.82 14.91
N LYS A 75 -30.81 -16.47 13.97
CA LYS A 75 -31.97 -15.96 13.22
C LYS A 75 -31.65 -14.64 12.52
N ILE A 76 -30.61 -14.66 11.69
CA ILE A 76 -30.17 -13.51 10.89
C ILE A 76 -30.30 -13.86 9.41
N VAL A 77 -30.85 -12.94 8.61
CA VAL A 77 -30.82 -13.00 7.15
C VAL A 77 -30.09 -11.78 6.63
N ILE A 78 -29.23 -11.97 5.64
CA ILE A 78 -28.37 -10.92 5.11
C ILE A 78 -28.55 -10.81 3.61
N GLN A 79 -28.70 -9.58 3.14
CA GLN A 79 -28.56 -9.23 1.74
C GLN A 79 -27.21 -8.54 1.49
N VAL A 80 -26.49 -8.98 0.48
CA VAL A 80 -25.21 -8.44 0.02
C VAL A 80 -25.44 -7.73 -1.30
N SER A 81 -25.15 -6.43 -1.39
CA SER A 81 -25.42 -5.68 -2.62
C SER A 81 -24.43 -4.56 -2.92
N SER A 82 -24.15 -4.35 -4.20
CA SER A 82 -23.42 -3.18 -4.72
C SER A 82 -24.32 -1.97 -4.96
N LEU A 83 -25.64 -2.14 -4.86
CA LEU A 83 -26.61 -1.04 -4.81
C LEU A 83 -26.85 -0.64 -3.36
N ASN A 84 -27.13 0.63 -3.12
CA ASN A 84 -27.37 1.19 -1.78
C ASN A 84 -28.57 2.15 -1.79
N THR A 85 -29.64 1.78 -2.47
CA THR A 85 -30.85 2.61 -2.55
C THR A 85 -31.89 2.14 -1.53
N LYS A 86 -32.70 3.09 -1.04
CA LYS A 86 -33.83 2.77 -0.17
C LYS A 86 -34.76 1.75 -0.82
N THR A 87 -35.08 1.97 -2.10
CA THR A 87 -35.89 1.09 -2.92
C THR A 87 -35.36 -0.35 -2.92
N LYS A 88 -34.05 -0.56 -3.02
CA LYS A 88 -33.47 -1.91 -3.02
C LYS A 88 -33.72 -2.67 -1.72
N ILE A 89 -33.62 -1.97 -0.58
CA ILE A 89 -33.89 -2.56 0.74
C ILE A 89 -35.38 -2.82 0.90
N GLU A 90 -36.25 -1.86 0.53
CA GLU A 90 -37.70 -2.02 0.62
C GLU A 90 -38.23 -3.13 -0.28
N GLU A 91 -37.74 -3.23 -1.51
CA GLU A 91 -38.04 -4.33 -2.44
C GLU A 91 -37.69 -5.68 -1.81
N SER A 92 -36.56 -5.74 -1.10
CA SER A 92 -36.09 -6.97 -0.47
C SER A 92 -36.94 -7.34 0.74
N LEU A 93 -37.22 -6.37 1.63
CA LEU A 93 -38.11 -6.54 2.78
C LEU A 93 -39.56 -6.83 2.39
N SER A 94 -39.98 -6.42 1.19
CA SER A 94 -41.35 -6.58 0.69
C SER A 94 -41.54 -7.81 -0.20
N LYS A 95 -40.50 -8.59 -0.49
CA LYS A 95 -40.65 -9.86 -1.22
C LYS A 95 -41.42 -10.87 -0.37
N LYS A 96 -42.39 -11.56 -0.99
CA LYS A 96 -43.19 -12.60 -0.32
C LYS A 96 -42.33 -13.71 0.31
N SER A 97 -41.16 -13.99 -0.25
CA SER A 97 -40.19 -14.93 0.33
C SER A 97 -39.67 -14.52 1.71
N MET A 98 -39.86 -13.28 2.14
CA MET A 98 -39.47 -12.80 3.48
C MET A 98 -40.46 -13.23 4.58
N GLU A 99 -41.67 -13.65 4.23
CA GLU A 99 -42.72 -14.03 5.19
C GLU A 99 -42.26 -15.19 6.12
N ILE A 100 -41.48 -16.13 5.58
CA ILE A 100 -40.94 -17.27 6.35
C ILE A 100 -39.86 -16.87 7.36
N TYR A 101 -39.28 -15.66 7.23
CA TYR A 101 -38.25 -15.13 8.12
C TYR A 101 -38.82 -14.19 9.17
N LYS A 102 -40.12 -14.25 9.45
CA LYS A 102 -40.75 -13.49 10.52
C LYS A 102 -40.00 -13.70 11.85
N GLY A 103 -39.59 -12.60 12.47
CA GLY A 103 -38.82 -12.60 13.72
C GLY A 103 -37.30 -12.77 13.57
N TYR A 104 -36.79 -12.98 12.35
CA TYR A 104 -35.36 -12.87 12.05
C TYR A 104 -34.93 -11.39 12.02
N THR A 105 -33.64 -11.17 12.22
CA THR A 105 -32.98 -9.88 11.99
C THR A 105 -32.54 -9.79 10.55
N PHE A 106 -33.02 -8.77 9.83
CA PHE A 106 -32.55 -8.47 8.48
C PHE A 106 -31.32 -7.57 8.58
N LYS A 107 -30.26 -7.92 7.88
CA LYS A 107 -29.07 -7.08 7.72
C LYS A 107 -28.79 -6.82 6.25
N PHE A 108 -28.27 -5.64 5.97
CA PHE A 108 -27.90 -5.22 4.62
C PHE A 108 -26.42 -4.88 4.57
N ILE A 109 -25.67 -5.51 3.67
CA ILE A 109 -24.25 -5.23 3.43
C ILE A 109 -24.10 -4.51 2.10
N SER A 110 -23.67 -3.25 2.14
CA SER A 110 -23.24 -2.53 0.95
C SER A 110 -21.76 -2.75 0.68
N ILE A 111 -21.45 -3.38 -0.46
CA ILE A 111 -20.10 -3.84 -0.79
C ILE A 111 -19.27 -2.82 -1.57
N SER A 112 -19.89 -1.72 -2.01
CA SER A 112 -19.23 -0.74 -2.90
C SER A 112 -19.53 0.72 -2.57
N LYS A 113 -20.63 1.02 -1.86
CA LYS A 113 -21.10 2.39 -1.66
C LYS A 113 -21.36 2.70 -0.20
N ASP A 114 -21.24 3.98 0.13
CA ASP A 114 -21.53 4.54 1.45
C ASP A 114 -23.03 4.52 1.74
N THR A 115 -23.40 4.16 2.97
CA THR A 115 -24.80 3.99 3.39
C THR A 115 -25.32 5.07 4.34
N ARG A 116 -24.57 6.14 4.61
CA ARG A 116 -24.96 7.22 5.55
C ARG A 116 -26.41 7.71 5.42
N LYS A 117 -26.90 7.89 4.19
CA LYS A 117 -28.29 8.33 3.94
C LYS A 117 -29.32 7.27 4.31
N LEU A 118 -29.02 5.99 4.09
CA LEU A 118 -29.93 4.90 4.41
C LEU A 118 -30.11 4.69 5.91
N LYS A 119 -29.10 5.05 6.72
CA LYS A 119 -29.13 4.86 8.18
C LYS A 119 -30.15 5.76 8.90
N ILE A 120 -30.56 6.85 8.27
CA ILE A 120 -31.57 7.77 8.79
C ILE A 120 -32.96 7.57 8.15
N ASP A 121 -33.05 6.69 7.15
CA ASP A 121 -34.30 6.43 6.45
C ASP A 121 -35.19 5.45 7.24
N THR A 122 -36.50 5.61 7.05
CA THR A 122 -37.52 4.65 7.49
C THR A 122 -37.94 3.75 6.34
N PHE A 123 -38.05 2.45 6.57
CA PHE A 123 -38.28 1.45 5.53
C PHE A 123 -39.63 0.77 5.69
N HIS A 124 -40.33 0.54 4.57
CA HIS A 124 -41.50 -0.32 4.57
C HIS A 124 -41.08 -1.79 4.77
N ASN A 125 -41.54 -2.39 5.87
CA ASN A 125 -41.22 -3.77 6.27
C ASN A 125 -42.52 -4.55 6.56
N PRO A 126 -43.24 -5.00 5.53
CA PRO A 126 -44.57 -5.58 5.67
C PRO A 126 -44.58 -6.90 6.46
N PHE A 127 -43.50 -7.67 6.42
CA PHE A 127 -43.40 -8.95 7.14
C PHE A 127 -42.81 -8.84 8.56
N SER A 128 -42.58 -7.61 9.04
CA SER A 128 -42.16 -7.31 10.41
C SER A 128 -40.87 -8.04 10.83
N LEU A 129 -39.86 -8.08 9.95
CA LEU A 129 -38.52 -8.50 10.34
C LEU A 129 -37.93 -7.51 11.34
N LYS A 130 -37.00 -7.95 12.20
CA LYS A 130 -36.24 -7.02 13.03
C LYS A 130 -35.24 -6.29 12.13
N PHE A 131 -35.35 -4.97 12.03
CA PHE A 131 -34.46 -4.17 11.21
C PHE A 131 -34.32 -2.77 11.81
N ASP A 132 -33.11 -2.45 12.26
CA ASP A 132 -32.69 -1.13 12.70
C ASP A 132 -31.72 -0.58 11.66
N SER A 133 -32.14 0.40 10.86
CA SER A 133 -31.34 0.93 9.75
C SER A 133 -30.00 1.52 10.18
N GLU A 134 -29.87 1.98 11.42
CA GLU A 134 -28.61 2.51 11.94
C GLU A 134 -27.58 1.38 12.18
N LYS A 135 -28.05 0.27 12.76
CA LYS A 135 -27.22 -0.86 13.22
C LYS A 135 -27.09 -2.01 12.22
N ASP A 136 -28.11 -2.24 11.42
CA ASP A 136 -28.23 -3.43 10.55
C ASP A 136 -27.84 -3.14 9.10
N ILE A 137 -27.49 -1.90 8.77
CA ILE A 137 -26.88 -1.52 7.50
C ILE A 137 -25.37 -1.40 7.71
N HIS A 138 -24.63 -2.27 7.04
CA HIS A 138 -23.17 -2.33 7.08
C HIS A 138 -22.60 -1.88 5.74
N ASP A 139 -21.67 -0.94 5.78
CA ASP A 139 -20.79 -0.59 4.67
C ASP A 139 -19.33 -0.73 5.10
N ILE A 140 -18.41 -0.53 4.14
CA ILE A 140 -16.97 -0.59 4.40
C ILE A 140 -16.56 0.34 5.55
N HIS A 141 -17.13 1.53 5.64
CA HIS A 141 -16.77 2.48 6.70
C HIS A 141 -17.17 1.97 8.08
N THR A 142 -18.40 1.45 8.25
CA THR A 142 -18.81 0.84 9.51
C THR A 142 -18.00 -0.40 9.87
N ILE A 143 -17.73 -1.27 8.89
CA ILE A 143 -16.91 -2.46 9.11
C ILE A 143 -15.51 -2.07 9.61
N LEU A 144 -14.88 -1.08 8.96
CA LEU A 144 -13.56 -0.59 9.38
C LEU A 144 -13.61 0.02 10.78
N LYS A 145 -14.66 0.77 11.12
CA LYS A 145 -14.85 1.33 12.46
C LYS A 145 -14.96 0.23 13.52
N ASP A 146 -15.70 -0.82 13.22
CA ASP A 146 -15.83 -1.98 14.13
C ASP A 146 -14.47 -2.65 14.33
N ILE A 147 -13.72 -2.92 13.25
CA ILE A 147 -12.38 -3.51 13.29
C ILE A 147 -11.39 -2.65 14.10
N LEU A 148 -11.45 -1.33 13.93
CA LEU A 148 -10.58 -0.39 14.65
C LEU A 148 -10.76 -0.50 16.18
N SER A 149 -11.99 -0.80 16.63
CA SER A 149 -12.33 -0.95 18.05
C SER A 149 -11.97 -2.32 18.64
N MET A 150 -11.63 -3.31 17.80
CA MET A 150 -11.31 -4.66 18.24
C MET A 150 -9.93 -4.77 18.91
N ASP A 151 -9.72 -5.84 19.67
CA ASP A 151 -8.41 -6.18 20.22
C ASP A 151 -7.42 -6.59 19.12
N ILE A 152 -6.13 -6.61 19.47
CA ILE A 152 -5.05 -6.84 18.51
C ILE A 152 -5.07 -8.26 17.93
N GLU A 153 -5.47 -9.27 18.70
CA GLU A 153 -5.51 -10.65 18.22
C GLU A 153 -6.63 -10.80 17.19
N LYS A 154 -7.80 -10.22 17.45
CA LYS A 154 -8.88 -10.20 16.48
C LYS A 154 -8.53 -9.42 15.21
N GLN A 155 -7.87 -8.26 15.33
CA GLN A 155 -7.37 -7.53 14.17
C GLN A 155 -6.37 -8.37 13.35
N LYS A 156 -5.49 -9.14 14.00
CA LYS A 156 -4.53 -10.02 13.35
C LYS A 156 -5.20 -11.19 12.63
N GLU A 157 -6.22 -11.80 13.23
CA GLU A 157 -7.03 -12.85 12.59
C GLU A 157 -7.67 -12.32 11.29
N ILE A 158 -8.31 -11.16 11.37
CA ILE A 158 -8.96 -10.52 10.22
C ILE A 158 -7.94 -10.16 9.15
N PHE A 159 -6.81 -9.59 9.54
CA PHE A 159 -5.69 -9.31 8.64
C PHE A 159 -5.24 -10.58 7.90
N THR A 160 -5.09 -11.69 8.63
CA THR A 160 -4.62 -12.96 8.05
C THR A 160 -5.63 -13.54 7.06
N PHE A 161 -6.92 -13.46 7.40
CA PHE A 161 -8.01 -13.86 6.50
C PHE A 161 -8.05 -13.00 5.22
N ILE A 162 -8.03 -11.67 5.37
CA ILE A 162 -8.05 -10.74 4.23
C ILE A 162 -6.82 -10.92 3.34
N LYS A 163 -5.64 -11.12 3.94
CA LYS A 163 -4.42 -11.41 3.18
C LYS A 163 -4.53 -12.70 2.37
N LYS A 164 -5.21 -13.72 2.88
CA LYS A 164 -5.41 -14.99 2.17
C LYS A 164 -6.41 -14.88 1.02
N GLU A 165 -7.49 -14.12 1.22
CA GLU A 165 -8.59 -14.00 0.24
C GLU A 165 -8.33 -12.92 -0.83
N LEU A 166 -7.73 -11.78 -0.42
CA LEU A 166 -7.57 -10.57 -1.24
C LEU A 166 -6.11 -10.17 -1.46
N GLY A 167 -5.16 -10.80 -0.77
CA GLY A 167 -3.73 -10.59 -1.00
C GLY A 167 -3.27 -11.31 -2.28
N GLY A 168 -2.26 -10.75 -2.94
CA GLY A 168 -1.57 -11.46 -4.03
C GLY A 168 -0.55 -12.44 -3.48
N GLU A 169 -0.15 -13.43 -4.28
CA GLU A 169 1.06 -14.23 -4.00
C GLU A 169 2.30 -13.32 -3.86
N ASP A 170 2.26 -12.16 -4.52
CA ASP A 170 3.21 -11.06 -4.44
C ASP A 170 2.61 -9.82 -3.74
N ASP A 171 2.09 -9.92 -2.52
CA ASP A 171 2.28 -8.75 -1.63
C ASP A 171 3.76 -8.80 -1.25
N PRO A 172 4.65 -7.97 -1.88
CA PRO A 172 6.01 -7.95 -1.42
C PRO A 172 5.93 -7.61 0.06
N ILE A 173 6.56 -8.44 0.88
CA ILE A 173 7.04 -7.98 2.16
C ILE A 173 7.92 -6.80 1.78
N LYS A 174 7.36 -5.59 1.78
CA LYS A 174 8.14 -4.37 1.63
C LYS A 174 9.11 -4.44 2.79
N LEU A 175 10.37 -4.70 2.47
CA LEU A 175 11.43 -4.75 3.44
C LEU A 175 11.83 -3.31 3.74
N ASP A 176 12.27 -3.07 4.97
CA ASP A 176 12.85 -1.79 5.31
C ASP A 176 14.14 -1.63 4.49
N SER A 177 14.31 -0.44 3.90
CA SER A 177 15.49 -0.08 3.15
C SER A 177 16.33 0.91 3.94
N ASN A 178 17.63 0.62 4.09
CA ASN A 178 18.58 1.57 4.68
C ASN A 178 18.73 2.84 3.81
N LEU A 179 18.44 2.75 2.50
CA LEU A 179 18.39 3.92 1.61
C LEU A 179 17.28 4.88 2.04
N ALA A 180 16.10 4.36 2.40
CA ALA A 180 14.98 5.18 2.85
C ALA A 180 15.28 5.92 4.17
N ILE A 181 16.06 5.30 5.07
CA ILE A 181 16.48 5.92 6.33
C ILE A 181 17.47 7.06 6.07
N ILE A 182 18.48 6.83 5.21
CA ILE A 182 19.46 7.88 4.86
C ILE A 182 18.77 9.06 4.16
N ILE A 183 17.81 8.81 3.28
CA ILE A 183 17.03 9.86 2.61
C ILE A 183 16.22 10.68 3.61
N ASP A 184 15.57 10.04 4.59
CA ASP A 184 14.85 10.76 5.66
C ASP A 184 15.78 11.57 6.57
N LEU A 185 17.01 11.11 6.81
CA LEU A 185 18.01 11.86 7.55
C LEU A 185 18.54 13.07 6.78
N LEU A 186 18.71 12.94 5.46
CA LEU A 186 19.18 14.01 4.59
C LEU A 186 18.11 15.08 4.32
N SER A 187 16.85 14.69 4.14
CA SER A 187 15.76 15.66 3.90
C SER A 187 15.56 16.62 5.08
N LYS A 188 15.96 16.22 6.29
CA LYS A 188 15.89 17.03 7.51
C LYS A 188 17.13 17.90 7.75
N GLU A 189 18.16 17.78 6.90
CA GLU A 189 19.40 18.51 7.08
C GLU A 189 19.37 19.89 6.41
N ASN A 190 20.02 20.86 7.05
CA ASN A 190 20.21 22.17 6.44
C ASN A 190 21.42 22.14 5.49
N LEU A 191 21.15 21.81 4.23
CA LEU A 191 22.13 21.70 3.15
C LEU A 191 22.74 23.06 2.72
N SER A 192 22.31 24.20 3.27
CA SER A 192 22.87 25.53 2.93
C SER A 192 24.23 25.85 3.57
N LYS A 193 24.76 24.98 4.44
CA LYS A 193 26.03 25.17 5.16
C LYS A 193 27.09 24.20 4.64
N THR A 194 27.67 24.45 3.48
CA THR A 194 28.81 23.69 2.95
C THR A 194 30.10 24.51 3.12
N THR A 195 31.05 23.97 3.89
CA THR A 195 32.36 24.59 4.21
C THR A 195 33.43 24.30 3.17
N ASP A 196 34.25 25.32 2.90
CA ASP A 196 35.32 25.51 1.89
C ASP A 196 36.47 24.47 1.83
N THR A 197 36.21 23.17 1.75
CA THR A 197 37.28 22.14 1.68
C THR A 197 37.45 21.52 0.28
N ILE A 198 37.25 22.31 -0.79
CA ILE A 198 36.88 21.79 -2.12
C ILE A 198 38.06 21.57 -3.08
N MET A 199 39.26 22.11 -2.85
CA MET A 199 40.25 22.16 -3.95
C MET A 199 40.96 20.85 -4.31
N LYS A 200 41.01 19.83 -3.43
CA LYS A 200 41.81 18.63 -3.70
C LYS A 200 41.04 17.50 -4.41
N ASN A 201 39.73 17.43 -4.25
CA ASN A 201 38.89 16.37 -4.85
C ASN A 201 38.37 16.72 -6.26
N GLN A 202 38.30 18.01 -6.62
CA GLN A 202 37.71 18.44 -7.88
C GLN A 202 38.51 17.96 -9.12
N PHE A 203 39.84 17.87 -8.98
CA PHE A 203 40.71 17.37 -10.06
C PHE A 203 40.52 15.87 -10.32
N ASP A 204 40.46 15.05 -9.26
CA ASP A 204 40.26 13.60 -9.38
C ASP A 204 38.85 13.24 -9.87
N ILE A 205 37.85 14.04 -9.52
CA ILE A 205 36.47 13.90 -10.01
C ILE A 205 36.41 14.17 -11.52
N ASN A 206 37.02 15.26 -12.00
CA ASN A 206 37.01 15.60 -13.42
C ASN A 206 37.73 14.56 -14.28
N LEU A 207 38.87 14.05 -13.83
CA LEU A 207 39.58 12.95 -14.50
C LEU A 207 38.72 11.69 -14.61
N LYS A 208 37.92 11.38 -13.57
CA LYS A 208 37.01 10.24 -13.57
C LYS A 208 35.82 10.44 -14.51
N ILE A 209 35.26 11.65 -14.56
CA ILE A 209 34.18 12.03 -15.50
C ILE A 209 34.65 11.85 -16.94
N ASP A 210 35.84 12.37 -17.26
CA ASP A 210 36.43 12.25 -18.61
C ASP A 210 36.73 10.79 -18.97
N HIS A 211 37.29 10.01 -18.03
CA HIS A 211 37.60 8.60 -18.25
C HIS A 211 36.35 7.77 -18.57
N ASN A 212 35.24 8.02 -17.86
CA ASN A 212 33.98 7.31 -18.06
C ASN A 212 33.08 7.93 -19.14
N LYS A 213 33.52 9.02 -19.80
CA LYS A 213 32.78 9.74 -20.84
C LYS A 213 31.40 10.24 -20.38
N LEU A 214 31.33 10.76 -19.16
CA LEU A 214 30.13 11.36 -18.58
C LEU A 214 30.03 12.82 -19.03
N ILE A 215 29.19 13.10 -20.03
CA ILE A 215 29.07 14.44 -20.63
C ILE A 215 27.86 15.16 -20.04
N SER A 216 26.70 14.52 -20.05
CA SER A 216 25.42 15.11 -19.63
C SER A 216 25.26 15.12 -18.11
N SER A 217 25.83 14.13 -17.43
CA SER A 217 25.82 14.01 -15.97
C SER A 217 26.91 14.84 -15.28
N ARG A 218 27.79 15.50 -16.03
CA ARG A 218 28.90 16.30 -15.50
C ARG A 218 28.43 17.41 -14.55
N SER A 219 27.46 18.22 -14.98
CA SER A 219 26.95 19.33 -14.16
C SER A 219 26.36 18.83 -12.84
N ILE A 220 25.60 17.73 -12.88
CA ILE A 220 25.02 17.08 -11.70
C ILE A 220 26.14 16.60 -10.76
N ILE A 221 27.17 15.94 -11.28
CA ILE A 221 28.27 15.44 -10.46
C ILE A 221 29.04 16.61 -9.81
N GLU A 222 29.32 17.66 -10.56
CA GLU A 222 30.01 18.85 -10.05
C GLU A 222 29.17 19.56 -8.98
N ASP A 223 27.90 19.85 -9.25
CA ASP A 223 26.98 20.56 -8.35
C ASP A 223 26.79 19.83 -7.02
N TYR A 224 26.63 18.50 -7.06
CA TYR A 224 26.38 17.71 -5.86
C TYR A 224 27.64 17.18 -5.17
N SER A 225 28.81 17.26 -5.80
CA SER A 225 30.08 16.84 -5.19
C SER A 225 30.42 17.61 -3.91
N LEU A 226 29.90 18.83 -3.79
CA LEU A 226 30.05 19.72 -2.64
C LEU A 226 29.47 19.11 -1.35
N TYR A 227 28.46 18.24 -1.45
CA TYR A 227 27.79 17.63 -0.31
C TYR A 227 28.47 16.36 0.21
N HIS A 228 29.56 15.91 -0.42
CA HIS A 228 30.29 14.71 -0.02
C HIS A 228 30.70 14.70 1.47
N THR A 229 31.20 15.84 1.97
CA THR A 229 31.65 15.96 3.37
C THR A 229 30.48 15.88 4.36
N ASN A 230 29.34 16.48 4.02
CA ASN A 230 28.12 16.43 4.83
C ASN A 230 27.62 14.99 4.91
N LEU A 231 27.59 14.28 3.77
CA LEU A 231 27.16 12.90 3.72
C LEU A 231 28.11 11.95 4.45
N ASP A 232 29.42 12.19 4.44
CA ASP A 232 30.39 11.41 5.22
C ASP A 232 30.12 11.48 6.73
N SER A 233 29.77 12.68 7.23
CA SER A 233 29.36 12.85 8.63
C SER A 233 28.06 12.09 8.94
N LYS A 234 27.12 12.02 8.00
CA LYS A 234 25.87 11.26 8.17
C LYS A 234 26.07 9.77 8.14
N TYR A 235 26.91 9.24 7.25
CA TYR A 235 27.24 7.81 7.27
C TYR A 235 27.90 7.40 8.59
N LYS A 236 28.78 8.24 9.15
CA LYS A 236 29.36 8.01 10.48
C LYS A 236 28.29 7.98 11.58
N GLN A 237 27.35 8.93 11.57
CA GLN A 237 26.23 8.92 12.51
C GLN A 237 25.33 7.69 12.33
N PHE A 238 25.09 7.28 11.08
CA PHE A 238 24.27 6.13 10.72
C PHE A 238 24.89 4.80 11.17
N ASP A 239 26.21 4.68 11.07
CA ASP A 239 26.96 3.50 11.51
C ASP A 239 27.06 3.37 13.04
N LEU A 240 26.91 4.47 13.79
CA LEU A 240 26.79 4.41 15.25
C LEU A 240 25.50 3.71 15.71
N GLU A 241 24.45 3.72 14.88
CA GLU A 241 23.17 3.08 15.17
C GLU A 241 23.13 1.59 14.76
N GLY A 242 24.20 1.05 14.19
CA GLY A 242 24.34 -0.39 13.92
C GLY A 242 25.40 -0.74 12.88
N CYS A 243 25.94 -1.95 12.98
CA CYS A 243 27.01 -2.43 12.10
C CYS A 243 26.53 -2.57 10.64
N ASN A 244 27.39 -2.19 9.68
CA ASN A 244 27.23 -2.38 8.23
C ASN A 244 26.13 -1.55 7.53
N LYS A 245 25.53 -0.55 8.19
CA LYS A 245 24.42 0.21 7.60
C LYS A 245 24.85 1.07 6.42
N SER A 246 25.89 1.91 6.54
CA SER A 246 26.43 2.70 5.42
C SER A 246 26.94 1.81 4.28
N LEU A 247 27.61 0.70 4.62
CA LEU A 247 28.13 -0.28 3.67
C LEU A 247 26.99 -0.92 2.85
N SER A 248 25.86 -1.23 3.51
CA SER A 248 24.69 -1.79 2.82
C SER A 248 24.05 -0.82 1.83
N VAL A 249 24.04 0.48 2.15
CA VAL A 249 23.55 1.55 1.25
C VAL A 249 24.43 1.64 0.02
N LEU A 250 25.75 1.75 0.22
CA LEU A 250 26.72 1.84 -0.87
C LEU A 250 26.73 0.59 -1.76
N ASN A 251 26.58 -0.60 -1.16
CA ASN A 251 26.47 -1.86 -1.92
C ASN A 251 25.15 -1.96 -2.69
N SER A 252 24.04 -1.48 -2.13
CA SER A 252 22.76 -1.48 -2.82
C SER A 252 22.79 -0.61 -4.08
N ILE A 253 23.40 0.58 -4.00
CA ILE A 253 23.61 1.47 -5.14
C ILE A 253 24.52 0.83 -6.19
N ARG A 254 25.63 0.22 -5.74
CA ARG A 254 26.53 -0.52 -6.63
C ARG A 254 25.81 -1.67 -7.34
N SER A 255 24.96 -2.41 -6.64
CA SER A 255 24.17 -3.48 -7.25
C SER A 255 23.20 -2.93 -8.30
N SER A 256 22.47 -1.84 -8.02
CA SER A 256 21.62 -1.18 -9.03
C SER A 256 22.42 -0.74 -10.26
N TYR A 257 23.61 -0.15 -10.07
CA TYR A 257 24.48 0.22 -11.18
C TYR A 257 24.92 -0.98 -12.01
N LEU A 258 25.36 -2.08 -11.37
CA LEU A 258 25.78 -3.29 -12.07
C LEU A 258 24.60 -3.94 -12.81
N GLU A 259 23.41 -3.97 -12.21
CA GLU A 259 22.17 -4.42 -12.87
C GLU A 259 21.93 -3.63 -14.17
N GLU A 260 21.99 -2.30 -14.13
CA GLU A 260 21.81 -1.47 -15.32
C GLU A 260 22.90 -1.68 -16.38
N CYS A 261 24.16 -1.86 -15.97
CA CYS A 261 25.26 -2.20 -16.89
C CYS A 261 25.04 -3.56 -17.57
N HIS A 262 24.52 -4.55 -16.85
CA HIS A 262 24.26 -5.89 -17.40
C HIS A 262 23.05 -5.90 -18.32
N LEU A 263 21.98 -5.19 -17.96
CA LEU A 263 20.77 -5.10 -18.77
C LEU A 263 20.98 -4.26 -20.04
N ASN A 264 21.86 -3.27 -19.99
CA ASN A 264 22.06 -2.30 -21.07
C ASN A 264 23.55 -2.16 -21.46
N PRO A 265 24.18 -3.19 -22.03
CA PRO A 265 25.63 -3.20 -22.29
C PRO A 265 26.10 -2.19 -23.36
N ASN A 266 25.20 -1.71 -24.22
CA ASN A 266 25.51 -0.81 -25.34
C ASN A 266 25.09 0.65 -25.08
N GLU A 267 24.57 0.96 -23.89
CA GLU A 267 24.11 2.29 -23.55
C GLU A 267 25.26 3.22 -23.14
N SER A 268 25.03 4.53 -23.25
CA SER A 268 26.00 5.52 -22.82
C SER A 268 26.17 5.53 -21.29
N ALA A 269 27.35 5.92 -20.82
CA ALA A 269 27.61 6.07 -19.39
C ALA A 269 26.62 7.05 -18.72
N ASP A 270 26.22 8.11 -19.43
CA ASP A 270 25.18 9.04 -18.98
C ASP A 270 23.82 8.34 -18.84
N THR A 271 23.41 7.51 -19.81
CA THR A 271 22.16 6.75 -19.72
C THR A 271 22.17 5.82 -18.49
N ILE A 272 23.28 5.12 -18.26
CA ILE A 272 23.43 4.21 -17.12
C ILE A 272 23.37 4.98 -15.80
N PHE A 273 23.96 6.19 -15.73
CA PHE A 273 23.89 7.06 -14.56
C PHE A 273 22.43 7.43 -14.21
N PHE A 274 21.67 7.94 -15.18
CA PHE A 274 20.27 8.31 -14.96
C PHE A 274 19.38 7.11 -14.62
N ARG A 275 19.58 5.97 -15.28
CA ARG A 275 18.85 4.73 -14.96
C ARG A 275 19.17 4.22 -13.56
N THR A 276 20.41 4.37 -13.10
CA THR A 276 20.80 4.02 -11.73
C THR A 276 20.03 4.86 -10.72
N ILE A 277 19.84 6.17 -10.97
CA ILE A 277 19.02 7.05 -10.12
C ILE A 277 17.58 6.53 -10.06
N GLU A 278 16.96 6.26 -11.21
CA GLU A 278 15.57 5.78 -11.29
C GLU A 278 15.37 4.41 -10.61
N ASN A 279 16.33 3.50 -10.77
CA ASN A 279 16.29 2.19 -10.13
C ASN A 279 16.41 2.34 -8.59
N VAL A 280 17.32 3.18 -8.10
CA VAL A 280 17.44 3.46 -6.67
C VAL A 280 16.19 4.19 -6.13
N LYS A 281 15.61 5.13 -6.88
CA LYS A 281 14.33 5.79 -6.57
C LYS A 281 13.21 4.77 -6.40
N SER A 282 13.06 3.86 -7.36
CA SER A 282 12.07 2.78 -7.33
C SER A 282 12.26 1.86 -6.12
N LYS A 283 13.51 1.52 -5.77
CA LYS A 283 13.83 0.70 -4.57
C LYS A 283 13.47 1.42 -3.27
N VAL A 284 13.62 2.75 -3.22
CA VAL A 284 13.25 3.56 -2.04
C VAL A 284 11.74 3.67 -1.91
N GLU A 285 11.02 4.04 -2.96
CA GLU A 285 9.55 4.15 -2.97
C GLU A 285 8.86 2.80 -2.71
N GLY A 286 9.51 1.70 -3.10
CA GLY A 286 9.06 0.34 -2.84
C GLY A 286 9.25 -0.14 -1.39
N SER A 287 9.99 0.57 -0.55
CA SER A 287 10.30 0.15 0.82
C SER A 287 9.18 0.47 1.83
N SER A 288 9.10 -0.31 2.93
CA SER A 288 8.07 -0.14 3.97
C SER A 288 8.27 1.06 4.88
N ASN A 289 9.52 1.50 5.01
CA ASN A 289 9.95 2.57 5.89
C ASN A 289 10.14 3.92 5.17
N PHE A 290 9.78 4.02 3.89
CA PHE A 290 9.84 5.29 3.17
C PHE A 290 8.80 6.29 3.69
N ILE A 291 9.28 7.46 4.10
CA ILE A 291 8.45 8.59 4.51
C ILE A 291 8.23 9.47 3.28
N ARG A 292 6.97 9.74 2.93
CA ARG A 292 6.62 10.56 1.78
C ARG A 292 7.14 11.98 1.97
N ILE A 293 8.10 12.37 1.15
CA ILE A 293 8.65 13.73 1.04
C ILE A 293 8.28 14.34 -0.33
N PRO A 294 8.34 15.67 -0.50
CA PRO A 294 8.19 16.32 -1.80
C PRO A 294 9.13 15.73 -2.85
N VAL A 295 8.68 15.68 -4.11
CA VAL A 295 9.42 15.02 -5.20
C VAL A 295 10.77 15.72 -5.43
N GLU A 296 10.78 17.04 -5.30
CA GLU A 296 11.98 17.88 -5.43
C GLU A 296 13.01 17.57 -4.34
N GLU A 297 12.58 17.32 -3.10
CA GLU A 297 13.46 16.94 -1.99
C GLU A 297 14.00 15.52 -2.15
N LEU A 298 13.18 14.59 -2.66
CA LEU A 298 13.60 13.23 -2.96
C LEU A 298 14.67 13.21 -4.06
N ASP A 299 14.44 13.92 -5.16
CA ASP A 299 15.37 13.99 -6.28
C ASP A 299 16.69 14.64 -5.85
N LEU A 300 16.65 15.67 -5.00
CA LEU A 300 17.84 16.27 -4.40
C LEU A 300 18.64 15.25 -3.58
N CYS A 301 17.99 14.52 -2.68
CA CYS A 301 18.66 13.52 -1.83
C CYS A 301 19.26 12.37 -2.65
N LEU A 302 18.54 11.88 -3.66
CA LEU A 302 19.00 10.81 -4.53
C LEU A 302 20.24 11.22 -5.32
N ASN A 303 20.24 12.42 -5.91
CA ASN A 303 21.39 12.93 -6.65
C ASN A 303 22.63 13.04 -5.75
N ILE A 304 22.49 13.55 -4.52
CA ILE A 304 23.60 13.64 -3.55
C ILE A 304 24.19 12.27 -3.23
N ILE A 305 23.34 11.26 -2.94
CA ILE A 305 23.78 9.91 -2.56
C ILE A 305 24.48 9.19 -3.72
N ILE A 306 23.96 9.33 -4.95
CA ILE A 306 24.55 8.72 -6.15
C ILE A 306 25.90 9.37 -6.49
N VAL A 307 25.99 10.69 -6.42
CA VAL A 307 27.24 11.42 -6.65
C VAL A 307 28.29 11.09 -5.59
N ASP A 308 27.92 10.93 -4.32
CA ASP A 308 28.85 10.42 -3.30
C ASP A 308 29.33 9.00 -3.61
N SER A 309 28.44 8.12 -4.08
CA SER A 309 28.80 6.76 -4.51
C SER A 309 29.77 6.77 -5.70
N PHE A 310 29.64 7.76 -6.58
CA PHE A 310 30.60 8.03 -7.66
C PHE A 310 31.95 8.46 -7.10
N ILE A 311 31.99 9.42 -6.18
CA ILE A 311 33.24 9.90 -5.54
C ILE A 311 33.95 8.76 -4.79
N ARG A 312 33.20 7.89 -4.09
CA ARG A 312 33.73 6.72 -3.36
C ARG A 312 34.08 5.51 -4.25
N CYS A 313 34.02 5.67 -5.58
CA CYS A 313 34.32 4.63 -6.56
C CYS A 313 33.50 3.35 -6.39
N LYS A 314 32.27 3.49 -5.89
CA LYS A 314 31.30 2.39 -5.81
C LYS A 314 30.59 2.19 -7.14
N ILE A 315 30.40 3.28 -7.89
CA ILE A 315 29.94 3.30 -9.27
C ILE A 315 31.00 3.96 -10.17
N PHE A 316 31.10 3.49 -11.41
CA PHE A 316 32.08 3.90 -12.43
C PHE A 316 33.57 3.71 -12.02
N GLN A 317 34.43 3.40 -13.00
CA GLN A 317 35.83 3.04 -12.72
C GLN A 317 36.70 4.28 -12.46
N SER A 318 37.74 4.11 -11.65
CA SER A 318 38.76 5.16 -11.47
C SER A 318 39.85 5.02 -12.53
N PRO A 319 40.43 6.13 -13.02
CA PRO A 319 41.45 6.10 -14.08
C PRO A 319 42.75 5.35 -13.72
N GLY A 320 42.94 4.91 -12.47
CA GLY A 320 44.13 4.21 -11.98
C GLY A 320 44.03 2.68 -11.83
N PHE A 321 42.89 2.06 -12.20
CA PHE A 321 42.78 0.60 -12.26
C PHE A 321 42.84 0.14 -13.72
N GLN A 322 44.04 -0.21 -14.18
CA GLN A 322 44.26 -1.04 -15.38
C GLN A 322 44.57 -2.48 -14.96
#